data_AF-A0AAN0NDU0-F1
#
_entry.id   AF-A0AAN0NDU0-F1
#
_cell.length_a   1.000
_cell.length_b   1.000
_cell.length_c   1.000
_cell.angle_alpha   90.00
_cell.angle_beta   90.00
_cell.angle_gamma   90.00
#
_symmetry.space_group_name_H-M   'P 1'
#
loop_
_entity.id
_entity.type
_entity.pdbx_description
1 polymer ?
#
loop_
_entity_poly.entity_id
_entity_poly.type
_entity_poly.pdbx_seq_one_letter_code
_entity_poly.pdbx_strand_id
1 'polypeptide(L)' 'MKTRIDTPNLIEYWEPRGIINCEMETAVLYLLGSLYNIPVANCLVVHVSRTNEKWTNDEDYRRLHRESAELVLNLCSKIR' A
#
# COMPACT_ATOMS: atom_id res chain seq x y z
N MET A 1 31.60 1.45 18.20
CA MET A 1 30.90 0.84 17.05
C MET A 1 29.49 1.41 17.01
N LYS A 2 29.15 2.25 16.01
CA LYS A 2 27.76 2.70 15.80
C LYS A 2 26.96 1.46 15.39
N THR A 3 26.07 0.97 16.25
CA THR A 3 25.22 -0.21 15.99
C THR A 3 23.97 0.11 15.18
N ARG A 4 23.76 1.39 14.86
CA ARG A 4 22.65 1.87 14.04
C ARG A 4 23.24 2.52 12.80
N ILE A 5 22.92 1.96 11.63
CA ILE A 5 23.04 2.68 10.35
C ILE A 5 22.09 3.87 10.47
N ASP A 6 22.58 5.07 10.22
CA ASP A 6 21.74 6.26 10.16
C ASP A 6 20.71 6.03 9.04
N THR A 7 19.46 5.75 9.41
CA THR A 7 18.40 5.50 8.43
C THR A 7 18.14 6.83 7.72
N PRO A 8 18.34 6.94 6.40
CA PRO A 8 17.97 8.15 5.69
C PRO A 8 16.49 8.44 5.93
N ASN A 9 16.12 9.72 5.88
CA ASN A 9 14.72 10.10 5.92
C ASN A 9 13.99 9.35 4.79
N LEU A 10 13.17 8.37 5.18
CA LEU A 10 12.59 7.40 4.24
C LEU A 10 11.79 8.11 3.15
N ILE A 11 11.17 9.24 3.48
CA ILE A 11 10.40 10.05 2.54
C ILE A 11 11.31 10.67 1.48
N GLU A 12 12.43 11.29 1.88
CA GLU A 12 13.41 11.87 0.96
C GLU A 12 14.04 10.82 0.02
N TYR A 13 14.08 9.56 0.45
CA TYR A 13 14.56 8.46 -0.38
C TYR A 13 13.49 7.97 -1.37
N TRP A 14 12.24 7.78 -0.92
CA TRP A 14 11.20 7.11 -1.69
C TRP A 14 10.36 8.05 -2.57
N GLU A 15 10.08 9.27 -2.12
CA GLU A 15 9.23 10.23 -2.84
C GLU A 15 9.82 10.61 -4.22
N PRO A 16 11.13 10.93 -4.37
CA PRO A 16 11.71 11.22 -5.69
C PRO A 16 11.70 10.02 -6.65
N ARG A 17 11.50 8.79 -6.13
CA ARG A 17 11.38 7.56 -6.93
C ARG A 17 9.93 7.26 -7.33
N GLY A 18 9.00 8.14 -7.01
CA GLY A 18 7.58 7.98 -7.32
C GLY A 18 6.86 6.95 -6.44
N ILE A 19 7.44 6.58 -5.30
CA ILE A 19 6.79 5.68 -4.34
C ILE A 19 5.81 6.48 -3.49
N ILE A 20 4.52 6.12 -3.59
CA ILE A 20 3.40 6.85 -2.97
C ILE A 20 2.79 6.14 -1.76
N ASN A 21 3.20 4.91 -1.47
CA ASN A 21 2.69 4.08 -0.38
C ASN A 21 3.79 3.21 0.24
N CYS A 22 3.51 2.65 1.41
CA CYS A 22 4.40 1.72 2.10
C CYS A 22 3.56 0.70 2.89
N GLU A 23 3.71 -0.58 2.55
CA GLU A 23 3.13 -1.74 3.23
C GLU A 23 4.11 -2.92 3.13
N MET A 24 3.75 -4.12 3.60
CA MET A 24 4.72 -5.20 3.80
C MET A 24 4.46 -6.46 2.95
N GLU A 25 3.34 -6.53 2.24
CA GLU A 25 2.84 -7.75 1.61
C GLU A 25 2.91 -7.72 0.07
N THR A 26 2.85 -6.53 -0.55
CA THR A 26 2.69 -6.38 -2.01
C THR A 26 3.88 -6.91 -2.79
N ALA A 27 5.09 -6.73 -2.27
CA ALA A 27 6.31 -7.19 -2.94
C ALA A 27 6.31 -8.71 -3.16
N VAL A 28 5.96 -9.49 -2.13
CA VAL A 28 5.91 -10.95 -2.24
C VAL A 28 4.70 -11.40 -3.05
N LEU A 29 3.57 -10.71 -2.95
CA LEU A 29 2.37 -10.99 -3.75
C LEU A 29 2.67 -10.91 -5.25
N TYR A 30 3.30 -9.83 -5.72
CA TYR A 30 3.66 -9.67 -7.14
C TYR A 30 4.73 -10.66 -7.60
N LEU A 31 5.71 -10.95 -6.75
CA LEU A 31 6.74 -11.95 -7.06
C LEU A 31 6.10 -13.34 -7.29
N LEU A 32 5.24 -13.78 -6.37
CA LEU A 32 4.58 -15.07 -6.48
C LEU A 32 3.60 -15.11 -7.66
N GLY A 33 2.82 -14.04 -7.88
CA GLY A 33 1.93 -13.93 -9.05
C GLY A 33 2.68 -14.10 -10.37
N SER A 34 3.85 -13.47 -10.50
CA SER A 34 4.71 -13.63 -11.67
C SER A 34 5.27 -15.06 -11.82
N LEU A 35 5.72 -15.68 -10.72
CA LEU A 35 6.30 -17.04 -10.74
C LEU A 35 5.27 -18.11 -11.13
N TYR A 36 4.04 -17.98 -10.64
CA TYR A 36 2.97 -18.94 -10.90
C TYR A 36 2.09 -18.58 -12.10
N ASN A 37 2.41 -17.47 -12.80
CA ASN A 37 1.62 -16.94 -13.91
C ASN A 37 0.15 -16.70 -13.54
N ILE A 38 -0.08 -16.18 -12.33
CA ILE A 38 -1.40 -15.83 -11.79
C ILE A 38 -1.54 -14.30 -11.82
N PRO A 39 -2.60 -13.75 -12.45
CA PRO A 39 -2.88 -12.33 -12.38
C PRO A 39 -3.11 -11.90 -10.92
N VAL A 40 -2.37 -10.88 -10.49
CA VAL A 40 -2.46 -10.33 -9.14
C VAL A 40 -2.59 -8.81 -9.20
N ALA A 41 -3.31 -8.25 -8.23
CA ALA A 41 -3.46 -6.81 -8.04
C ALA A 41 -3.57 -6.52 -6.54
N ASN A 42 -3.22 -5.30 -6.15
CA ASN A 42 -3.42 -4.82 -4.78
C ASN A 42 -4.19 -3.49 -4.77
N CYS A 43 -5.03 -3.30 -3.75
CA CYS A 43 -5.79 -2.08 -3.49
C CYS A 43 -5.56 -1.69 -2.03
N LEU A 44 -5.07 -0.47 -1.80
CA LEU A 44 -4.69 0.01 -0.48
C LEU A 44 -5.46 1.27 -0.13
N VAL A 45 -5.85 1.38 1.14
CA VAL A 45 -6.53 2.55 1.71
C VAL A 45 -5.55 3.23 2.65
N VAL A 46 -5.28 4.51 2.41
CA VAL A 46 -4.29 5.27 3.18
C VAL A 46 -4.85 5.64 4.56
N HIS A 47 -4.24 5.10 5.61
CA HIS A 47 -4.56 5.45 7.00
C HIS A 47 -3.71 6.60 7.53
N VAL A 48 -2.45 6.67 7.10
CA VAL A 48 -1.49 7.69 7.55
C VAL A 48 -0.64 8.16 6.37
N SER A 49 -0.44 9.47 6.28
CA SER A 49 0.58 10.05 5.41
C SER A 49 1.87 10.23 6.19
N ARG A 50 2.96 9.62 5.73
CA ARG A 50 4.29 9.73 6.36
C ARG A 50 5.02 11.03 6.05
N THR A 51 4.58 11.76 5.03
CA THR A 51 5.15 13.07 4.67
C THR A 51 4.81 14.15 5.71
N ASN A 52 3.61 14.07 6.31
CA ASN A 52 3.13 15.06 7.27
C ASN A 52 2.61 14.43 8.58
N GLU A 53 2.81 13.12 8.77
CA GLU A 53 2.32 12.30 9.90
C GLU A 53 0.82 12.51 10.21
N LYS A 54 0.03 12.85 9.19
CA LYS A 54 -1.42 13.05 9.33
C LYS A 54 -2.14 11.72 9.21
N TRP A 55 -2.97 11.44 10.21
CA TRP A 55 -3.87 10.30 10.24
C TRP A 55 -5.22 10.66 9.64
N THR A 56 -5.78 9.75 8.86
CA THR A 56 -7.18 9.79 8.45
C THR A 56 -8.03 9.52 9.68
N ASN A 57 -9.10 10.30 9.91
CA ASN A 57 -10.00 10.01 11.04
C ASN A 57 -10.72 8.67 10.83
N ASP A 58 -11.14 8.04 11.92
CA ASP A 58 -11.68 6.68 11.86
C ASP A 58 -12.96 6.55 11.02
N GLU A 59 -13.79 7.60 10.97
CA GLU A 59 -15.04 7.59 10.21
C GLU A 59 -14.77 7.58 8.70
N ASP A 60 -13.92 8.50 8.24
CA ASP A 60 -13.48 8.54 6.85
C ASP A 60 -12.69 7.30 6.47
N TYR A 61 -11.82 6.82 7.36
CA TYR A 61 -11.05 5.61 7.12
C TYR A 61 -11.97 4.40 6.92
N ARG A 62 -12.97 4.19 7.81
CA ARG A 62 -13.97 3.12 7.66
C ARG A 62 -14.77 3.25 6.37
N ARG A 63 -15.20 4.48 6.02
CA ARG A 63 -15.97 4.74 4.81
C ARG A 63 -15.17 4.42 3.55
N LEU A 64 -13.96 4.95 3.43
CA LEU A 64 -13.05 4.69 2.30
C LEU A 64 -12.70 3.20 2.18
N HIS A 65 -12.52 2.52 3.33
CA HIS A 65 -12.24 1.09 3.35
C HIS A 65 -13.41 0.26 2.83
N ARG A 66 -14.63 0.60 3.25
CA ARG A 66 -15.85 -0.03 2.75
C ARG A 66 -16.03 0.21 1.24
N GLU A 67 -15.92 1.46 0.79
CA GLU A 67 -16.03 1.82 -0.63
C GLU A 67 -15.02 1.04 -1.48
N SER A 68 -13.77 0.95 -1.02
CA SER A 68 -12.70 0.21 -1.71
C SER A 68 -12.99 -1.29 -1.77
N ALA A 69 -13.46 -1.88 -0.66
CA ALA A 69 -13.83 -3.30 -0.61
C ALA A 69 -15.01 -3.63 -1.54
N GLU A 70 -16.05 -2.79 -1.58
CA GLU A 70 -17.18 -2.94 -2.50
C GLU A 70 -16.71 -2.87 -3.96
N LEU A 71 -15.79 -1.96 -4.27
CA LEU A 71 -15.22 -1.80 -5.62
C LEU A 71 -14.40 -3.05 -6.04
N VAL A 72 -13.56 -3.58 -5.15
CA VAL A 72 -12.79 -4.81 -5.39
C VAL A 72 -13.72 -6.00 -5.61
N LEU A 73 -14.74 -6.19 -4.77
CA LEU A 73 -15.71 -7.28 -4.93
C LEU A 73 -16.46 -7.20 -6.26
N ASN A 74 -16.86 -5.99 -6.65
CA ASN A 74 -17.52 -5.73 -7.93
C ASN A 74 -16.62 -5.96 -9.15
N LEU A 75 -15.31 -5.74 -9.02
CA LEU A 75 -14.35 -6.07 -10.07
C LEU A 75 -14.13 -7.58 -10.16
N CYS A 76 -13.95 -8.26 -9.02
CA CYS A 76 -13.78 -9.71 -8.97
C CYS A 76 -14.99 -10.48 -9.53
N SER A 77 -16.20 -9.95 -9.39
CA SER A 77 -17.41 -10.57 -9.97
C SER A 77 -17.48 -10.44 -11.50
N LYS A 78 -16.79 -9.47 -12.09
CA LYS A 78 -16.75 -9.20 -13.54
C LYS A 78 -15.60 -9.89 -14.28
N ILE A 79 -14.60 -10.37 -13.56
CA ILE A 79 -13.40 -11.03 -14.11
C ILE A 79 -13.63 -12.56 -14.27
N ARG A 80 -14.89 -13.03 -14.15
CA ARG A 80 -15.27 -14.43 -14.37
C ARG A 80 -15.70 -14.68 -15.81
#